data_AF-A0A3M6UWB2-F1
#
_entry.id   AF-A0A3M6UWB2-F1
#
_cell.length_a   1.000
_cell.length_b   1.000
_cell.length_c   1.000
_cell.angle_alpha   90.00
_cell.angle_beta   90.00
_cell.angle_gamma   90.00
#
_symmetry.space_group_name_H-M   'P 1'
#
loop_
_entity.id
_entity.type
_entity.pdbx_description
1 polymer ?
#
loop_
_entity_poly.entity_id
_entity_poly.type
_entity_poly.pdbx_seq_one_letter_code
_entity_poly.pdbx_strand_id
1 'polypeptide(L)'
;MTVKCASMGHYRPKDPKLDQQFKAHWFSNQRSQGLSVHILRLCLKAEELSSNPELKASLGWYTNWKCHHAISLRAKTTLAQHLPADMEEKVIEFHCLNLAEILTALWLQVQPRP
;
A
#
# COMPACT_ATOMS: atom_id res chain seq x y z
N MET A 1 7.02 4.24 -12.46
CA MET A 1 7.87 5.40 -12.07
C MET A 1 8.28 5.23 -10.61
N THR A 2 9.45 4.65 -10.35
CA THR A 2 10.02 4.56 -9.00
C THR A 2 10.76 5.86 -8.71
N VAL A 3 10.22 6.68 -7.81
CA VAL A 3 10.90 7.89 -7.37
C VAL A 3 12.15 7.44 -6.62
N LYS A 4 13.32 7.58 -7.25
CA LYS A 4 14.61 7.42 -6.59
C LYS A 4 14.68 8.52 -5.53
N CYS A 5 14.43 8.17 -4.27
CA CYS A 5 14.81 9.04 -3.17
C CYS A 5 16.33 9.22 -3.31
N ALA A 6 16.77 10.44 -3.60
CA ALA A 6 18.19 10.77 -3.66
C ALA A 6 18.86 10.17 -2.42
N SER A 7 20.05 9.58 -2.58
CA SER A 7 20.80 8.99 -1.46
C SER A 7 21.10 10.09 -0.46
N MET A 8 20.19 10.27 0.50
CA MET A 8 20.41 11.11 1.67
C MET A 8 21.69 10.57 2.30
N GLY A 9 22.74 11.39 2.34
CA GLY A 9 23.99 11.00 3.00
C GLY A 9 23.70 10.39 4.36
N HIS A 10 24.50 9.40 4.79
CA HIS A 10 24.25 8.52 5.95
C HIS A 10 23.34 9.11 7.04
N TYR A 11 22.02 8.98 6.87
CA TYR A 11 21.07 9.33 7.91
C TYR A 11 21.35 8.40 9.09
N ARG A 12 21.68 8.98 10.25
CA ARG A 12 21.84 8.25 11.50
C ARG A 12 20.68 8.64 12.42
N PRO A 13 19.80 7.69 12.76
CA PRO A 13 18.76 7.94 13.75
C PRO A 13 19.38 8.38 15.08
N LYS A 14 18.82 9.41 15.71
CA LYS A 14 19.24 9.85 17.05
C LYS A 14 19.01 8.78 18.11
N ASP A 15 17.99 7.95 17.91
CA ASP A 15 17.70 6.78 18.72
C ASP A 15 17.50 5.57 17.78
N PRO A 16 18.56 4.81 17.48
CA PRO A 16 18.48 3.65 16.59
C PRO A 16 17.60 2.53 17.14
N LYS A 17 17.48 2.42 18.47
CA LYS A 17 16.68 1.38 19.12
C LYS A 17 15.20 1.67 18.92
N LEU A 18 14.78 2.90 19.18
CA LEU A 18 13.42 3.35 18.90
C LEU A 18 13.12 3.26 17.40
N ASP A 19 14.03 3.72 16.54
CA ASP A 19 13.88 3.69 15.08
C ASP A 19 13.48 2.30 14.55
N GLN A 20 14.17 1.25 15.03
CA GLN A 20 13.89 -0.13 14.67
C GLN A 20 12.62 -0.68 15.35
N GLN A 21 12.46 -0.47 16.66
CA GLN A 21 11.29 -0.97 17.40
C GLN A 21 9.99 -0.37 16.91
N PHE A 22 10.00 0.92 16.60
CA PHE A 22 8.85 1.65 16.07
C PHE A 22 8.39 1.09 14.72
N LYS A 23 9.34 0.76 13.83
CA LYS A 23 9.06 0.09 12.56
C LYS A 23 8.51 -1.32 12.78
N ALA A 24 9.22 -2.14 13.55
CA ALA A 24 8.93 -3.56 13.70
C ALA A 24 7.60 -3.82 14.41
N HIS A 25 7.32 -3.10 15.50
CA HIS A 25 6.14 -3.36 16.31
C HIS A 25 4.98 -2.47 15.94
N TRP A 26 5.10 -1.16 16.18
CA TRP A 26 3.93 -0.29 16.10
C TRP A 26 3.49 -0.06 14.67
N PHE A 27 4.40 0.37 13.78
CA PHE A 27 4.05 0.71 12.40
C PHE A 27 3.59 -0.51 11.59
N SER A 28 4.29 -1.64 11.72
CA SER A 28 3.90 -2.88 11.04
C SER A 28 2.52 -3.37 11.51
N ASN A 29 2.21 -3.27 12.80
CA ASN A 29 0.90 -3.61 13.33
C ASN A 29 -0.22 -2.70 12.80
N GLN A 30 0.03 -1.40 12.60
CA GLN A 30 -0.96 -0.54 11.95
C GLN A 30 -1.24 -0.99 10.51
N ARG A 31 -0.19 -1.37 9.78
CA ARG A 31 -0.30 -1.82 8.39
C ARG A 31 -0.99 -3.17 8.25
N SER A 32 -0.76 -4.12 9.15
CA SER A 32 -1.44 -5.43 9.13
C SER A 32 -2.94 -5.31 9.38
N GLN A 33 -3.37 -4.28 10.11
CA GLN A 33 -4.78 -3.96 10.33
C GLN A 33 -5.42 -3.17 9.16
N GLY A 34 -4.68 -2.91 8.08
CA GLY A 34 -5.16 -2.11 6.94
C GLY A 34 -5.36 -0.62 7.25
N LEU A 35 -4.82 -0.13 8.38
CA LEU A 35 -4.98 1.25 8.80
C LEU A 35 -4.01 2.17 8.07
N SER A 36 -4.54 3.29 7.56
CA SER A 36 -3.71 4.41 7.09
C SER A 36 -3.23 5.21 8.30
N VAL A 37 -1.91 5.35 8.43
CA VAL A 37 -1.31 6.14 9.51
C VAL A 37 -1.04 7.55 9.01
N HIS A 38 -1.76 8.52 9.56
CA HIS A 38 -1.49 9.93 9.32
C HIS A 38 -0.15 10.35 9.93
N ILE A 39 0.59 11.25 9.26
CA ILE A 39 1.94 11.67 9.65
C ILE A 39 1.98 12.18 11.10
N LEU A 40 1.03 13.05 11.46
CA LEU A 40 0.95 13.60 12.83
C LEU A 40 0.77 12.51 13.90
N ARG A 41 -0.03 11.48 13.61
CA ARG A 41 -0.26 10.38 14.55
C ARG A 41 1.00 9.55 14.75
N LEU A 42 1.78 9.37 13.69
CA LEU A 42 3.06 8.68 13.73
C LEU A 42 4.08 9.46 14.57
N CYS A 43 4.20 10.76 14.31
CA CYS A 43 5.07 11.67 15.07
C CYS A 43 4.74 11.66 16.57
N LEU A 44 3.46 11.84 16.93
CA LEU A 44 3.02 11.80 18.32
C LEU A 44 3.31 10.45 19.00
N LYS A 45 3.09 9.34 18.29
CA LYS A 45 3.39 8.02 18.85
C LYS A 45 4.89 7.79 19.03
N ALA A 46 5.71 8.29 18.11
CA ALA A 46 7.16 8.20 18.22
C ALA A 46 7.68 9.01 19.42
N GLU A 47 7.12 10.21 19.66
CA GLU A 47 7.41 11.00 20.86
C GLU A 47 6.96 10.28 22.15
N GLU A 48 5.74 9.72 22.17
CA GLU A 48 5.22 8.96 23.32
C GLU A 48 6.10 7.74 23.67
N LEU A 49 6.64 7.06 22.66
CA LEU A 49 7.48 5.88 22.85
C LEU A 49 8.96 6.24 23.08
N SER A 50 9.34 7.50 22.89
CA SER A 50 10.74 7.92 23.03
C SER A 50 11.10 8.13 24.51
N SER A 51 12.20 7.52 24.92
CA SER A 51 12.82 7.82 26.22
C SER A 51 13.87 8.93 26.11
N ASN A 52 14.24 9.31 24.87
CA ASN A 52 15.26 10.30 24.60
C ASN A 52 14.62 11.70 24.42
N PRO A 53 14.86 12.67 25.32
CA PRO A 53 14.29 14.02 25.22
C PRO A 53 14.82 14.82 24.01
N GLU A 54 15.93 14.41 23.39
CA GLU A 54 16.47 15.06 22.19
C GLU A 54 15.81 14.61 20.89
N LEU A 55 15.00 13.55 20.97
CA LEU A 55 14.24 13.06 19.83
C LEU A 55 13.03 13.96 19.60
N LYS A 56 13.16 14.86 18.63
CA LYS A 56 12.03 15.62 18.12
C LYS A 56 11.41 14.86 16.95
N ALA A 57 10.24 14.27 17.15
CA ALA A 57 9.51 13.55 16.10
C ALA A 57 8.83 14.53 15.12
N SER A 58 9.62 15.45 14.58
CA SER A 58 9.22 16.44 13.59
C SER A 58 8.90 15.82 12.23
N LEU A 59 8.33 16.63 11.33
CA LEU A 59 8.12 16.25 9.92
C LEU A 59 9.44 15.84 9.23
N GLY A 60 10.55 16.51 9.56
CA GLY A 60 11.88 16.17 9.02
C GLY A 60 12.37 14.81 9.52
N TRP A 61 12.17 14.51 10.81
CA TRP A 61 12.44 13.19 11.37
C TRP A 61 11.62 12.11 10.66
N TYR A 62 10.31 12.33 10.48
CA TYR A 62 9.43 11.40 9.77
C TYR A 62 9.89 11.15 8.33
N THR A 63 10.25 12.20 7.60
CA THR A 63 10.69 12.10 6.19
C THR A 63 11.94 11.24 6.09
N ASN A 64 12.90 11.47 6.98
CA ASN A 64 14.14 10.69 7.02
C ASN A 64 13.90 9.24 7.47
N TRP A 65 13.12 9.04 8.54
CA TRP A 65 12.74 7.71 9.04
C TRP A 65 12.05 6.88 7.95
N LYS A 66 11.09 7.48 7.24
CA LYS A 66 10.36 6.85 6.13
C LYS A 66 11.31 6.42 5.01
N CYS A 67 12.22 7.31 4.59
CA CYS A 67 13.19 7.03 3.55
C CYS A 67 14.18 5.94 3.99
N HIS A 68 14.70 6.03 5.22
CA HIS A 68 15.62 5.06 5.81
C HIS A 68 15.04 3.63 5.82
N HIS A 69 13.75 3.52 6.10
CA HIS A 69 13.04 2.23 6.14
C HIS A 69 12.42 1.80 4.82
N ALA A 70 12.66 2.53 3.73
CA ALA A 70 12.08 2.32 2.41
C ALA A 70 10.53 2.21 2.43
N ILE A 71 9.89 2.97 3.33
CA ILE A 71 8.43 2.94 3.52
C ILE A 71 7.78 3.79 2.44
N SER A 72 7.05 3.17 1.53
CA SER A 72 6.13 3.90 0.65
C SER A 72 4.83 4.22 1.41
N LEU A 73 4.47 5.50 1.42
CA LEU A 73 3.07 5.85 1.62
C LEU A 73 2.40 5.58 0.27
N ARG A 74 1.62 4.51 0.17
CA ARG A 74 0.69 4.38 -0.94
C ARG A 74 -0.35 5.46 -0.70
N ALA A 75 -0.23 6.60 -1.39
CA ALA A 75 -1.36 7.51 -1.51
C ALA A 75 -2.51 6.68 -2.06
N LYS A 76 -3.71 6.77 -1.47
CA LYS A 76 -4.91 6.29 -2.14
C LYS A 76 -4.89 6.96 -3.50
N THR A 77 -4.69 6.18 -4.57
CA THR A 77 -4.90 6.67 -5.91
C THR A 77 -6.39 6.93 -5.97
N THR A 78 -6.80 8.20 -5.92
CA THR A 78 -8.13 8.56 -6.36
C THR A 78 -8.18 8.13 -7.82
N LEU A 79 -8.79 6.97 -8.08
CA LEU A 79 -9.21 6.59 -9.42
C LEU A 79 -10.37 7.52 -9.75
N ALA A 80 -10.04 8.75 -10.15
CA ALA A 80 -10.99 9.71 -10.71
C ALA A 80 -11.33 9.35 -12.15
N GLN A 81 -11.48 8.05 -12.44
CA GLN A 81 -12.08 7.61 -13.69
C GLN A 81 -13.58 7.62 -13.44
N HIS A 82 -14.28 8.50 -14.15
CA HIS A 82 -15.72 8.40 -14.26
C HIS A 82 -16.04 6.98 -14.72
N LEU A 83 -16.90 6.28 -13.98
CA LEU A 83 -17.40 4.99 -14.42
C LEU A 83 -18.03 5.21 -15.81
N PRO A 84 -17.62 4.47 -16.86
CA PRO A 84 -18.30 4.56 -18.14
C PRO A 84 -19.80 4.34 -17.95
N ALA A 85 -20.63 5.11 -18.64
CA ALA A 85 -22.09 5.01 -18.51
C ALA A 85 -22.61 3.60 -18.88
N ASP A 86 -21.83 2.87 -19.67
CA ASP A 86 -22.06 1.52 -20.19
C ASP A 86 -21.32 0.42 -19.40
N MET A 87 -20.81 0.70 -18.20
CA MET A 87 -20.00 -0.26 -17.44
C MET A 87 -20.74 -1.59 -17.19
N GLU A 88 -22.03 -1.54 -16.85
CA GLU A 88 -22.84 -2.74 -16.64
C GLU A 88 -22.97 -3.57 -17.92
N GLU A 89 -23.20 -2.92 -19.07
CA GLU A 89 -23.31 -3.58 -20.37
C GLU A 89 -21.99 -4.28 -20.74
N LYS A 90 -20.85 -3.61 -20.53
CA LYS A 90 -19.51 -4.19 -20.75
C LYS A 90 -19.23 -5.38 -19.85
N VAL A 91 -19.68 -5.32 -18.59
CA VAL A 91 -19.55 -6.44 -17.65
C VAL A 91 -20.45 -7.61 -18.05
N ILE A 92 -21.67 -7.33 -18.51
CA ILE A 92 -22.60 -8.35 -19.00
C ILE A 92 -22.05 -9.01 -20.28
N GLU A 93 -21.58 -8.23 -21.26
CA GLU A 93 -20.94 -8.72 -22.48
C GLU A 93 -19.79 -9.67 -22.16
N PHE A 94 -18.91 -9.29 -21.23
CA PHE A 94 -17.78 -10.12 -20.81
C PHE A 94 -18.26 -11.46 -20.23
N HIS A 95 -19.25 -11.46 -19.33
CA HIS A 95 -19.77 -12.71 -18.75
C HIS A 95 -20.45 -13.58 -19.81
N CYS A 96 -21.24 -12.98 -20.71
CA CYS A 96 -21.92 -13.69 -21.79
C CYS A 96 -20.93 -14.36 -22.75
N LEU A 97 -19.85 -13.67 -23.13
CA LEU A 97 -18.79 -14.24 -23.98
C LEU A 97 -18.10 -15.43 -23.30
N ASN A 98 -17.72 -15.29 -22.03
CA ASN A 98 -17.10 -16.39 -21.27
C ASN A 98 -18.03 -17.60 -21.14
N LEU A 99 -19.31 -17.37 -20.84
CA LEU A 99 -20.30 -18.46 -20.76
C LEU A 99 -20.51 -19.14 -22.11
N ALA A 100 -20.55 -18.38 -23.21
CA ALA A 100 -20.68 -18.93 -24.55
C ALA A 100 -19.47 -19.82 -24.91
N GLU A 101 -18.25 -19.41 -24.58
CA GLU A 101 -17.05 -20.22 -24.79
C GLU A 101 -17.07 -21.52 -23.97
N ILE A 102 -17.42 -21.43 -22.68
CA ILE A 102 -17.53 -22.60 -21.79
C ILE A 102 -18.59 -23.58 -22.31
N LEU A 103 -19.76 -23.08 -22.67
CA LEU A 103 -20.85 -23.91 -23.19
C LEU A 103 -20.49 -24.55 -24.54
N THR A 104 -19.79 -23.83 -25.41
CA THR A 104 -19.32 -24.36 -26.69
C THR A 104 -18.29 -25.47 -26.50
N ALA A 105 -17.33 -25.28 -25.58
CA ALA A 105 -16.34 -26.29 -25.23
C ALA A 105 -16.98 -27.56 -24.63
N LEU A 106 -17.96 -27.39 -23.74
CA LEU A 106 -18.72 -28.50 -23.16
C LEU A 106 -19.55 -29.22 -24.24
N TRP A 107 -20.22 -28.47 -25.12
CA TRP A 107 -21.03 -29.04 -26.19
C TRP A 107 -20.18 -29.86 -27.17
N LEU A 108 -18.96 -29.40 -27.49
CA LEU A 108 -17.98 -30.13 -28.32
C LEU A 108 -17.45 -31.40 -27.63
N GLN A 109 -17.32 -31.42 -26.30
CA GLN A 109 -16.93 -32.63 -25.56
C GLN A 109 -18.01 -33.70 -25.55
N VAL A 110 -19.29 -33.31 -25.61
CA VAL A 110 -20.45 -34.21 -25.54
C VAL A 110 -20.89 -34.69 -26.93
N GLN A 111 -20.30 -34.16 -28.02
CA GLN A 111 -20.61 -34.66 -29.35
C GLN A 111 -20.17 -36.13 -29.49
N PRO A 112 -21.03 -37.02 -30.02
CA PRO A 112 -20.62 -38.37 -30.37
C PRO A 112 -19.54 -38.28 -31.44
N ARG A 113 -18.35 -38.82 -31.15
CA ARG A 113 -17.31 -38.99 -32.17
C ARG A 113 -17.76 -40.07 -33.16
N PRO A 114 -17.50 -39.88 -34.47
CA PRO A 114 -17.86 -40.85 -35.51
C PRO A 114 -17.17 -42.21 -35.30
#